data_AF-W1YAM1-F1
#
_entry.id   AF-W1YAM1-F1
#
_cell.length_a   1.000
_cell.length_b   1.000
_cell.length_c   1.000
_cell.angle_alpha   90.00
_cell.angle_beta   90.00
_cell.angle_gamma   90.00
#
_symmetry.space_group_name_H-M   'P 1'
#
loop_
_entity.id
_entity.type
_entity.pdbx_description
1 polymer ?
#
loop_
_entity_poly.entity_id
_entity_poly.type
_entity_poly.pdbx_seq_one_letter_code
_entity_poly.pdbx_strand_id
1 'polypeptide(L)'
;DRLRQEVAAGRGYLPAGTDVLRAFTYPMQDVKVLIVGQDPYPTPGHPMGLSFSVQPGVRPPRSLENIFTEMVNDLGVARPTSG
;
A
#
# COMPACT_ATOMS: atom_id res chain seq x y z
N ASP A 1 -3.54 19.34 11.15
CA ASP A 1 -4.42 19.41 12.34
C ASP A 1 -5.51 18.35 12.39
N ARG A 2 -6.26 18.10 11.30
CA ARG A 2 -7.33 17.08 11.26
C ARG A 2 -6.95 15.70 11.84
N LEU A 3 -5.88 15.06 11.35
CA LEU A 3 -5.46 13.73 11.85
C LEU A 3 -5.16 13.72 13.36
N ARG A 4 -4.57 14.80 13.89
CA ARG A 4 -4.32 14.94 15.33
C ARG A 4 -5.63 15.02 16.11
N GLN A 5 -6.63 15.72 15.58
CA GLN A 5 -7.97 15.82 16.18
C GLN A 5 -8.71 14.48 16.15
N GLU A 6 -8.60 13.71 15.06
CA GLU A 6 -9.18 12.35 14.96
C GLU A 6 -8.60 11.43 16.05
N VAL A 7 -7.28 11.43 16.20
CA VAL A 7 -6.59 10.66 17.26
C VAL A 7 -7.02 11.11 18.65
N ALA A 8 -7.07 12.43 18.89
CA ALA A 8 -7.51 12.98 20.18
C ALA A 8 -8.99 12.64 20.49
N ALA A 9 -9.82 12.46 19.46
CA ALA A 9 -11.20 12.01 19.57
C ALA A 9 -11.35 10.47 19.65
N GLY A 10 -10.25 9.73 19.75
CA GLY A 10 -10.25 8.27 19.86
C GLY A 10 -10.48 7.52 18.55
N ARG A 11 -10.48 8.20 17.40
CA ARG A 11 -10.61 7.56 16.09
C ARG A 11 -9.23 7.16 15.55
N GLY A 12 -9.11 5.91 15.14
CA GLY A 12 -7.90 5.39 14.50
C GLY A 12 -7.78 5.82 13.04
N TYR A 13 -6.56 5.72 12.50
CA TYR A 13 -6.30 5.85 11.06
C TYR A 13 -5.28 4.80 10.64
N LEU A 14 -5.20 4.57 9.34
CA LEU A 14 -4.22 3.70 8.71
C LEU A 14 -3.48 4.47 7.60
N PRO A 15 -2.24 4.12 7.26
CA PRO A 15 -1.36 3.13 7.92
C PRO A 15 -0.83 3.66 9.27
N ALA A 16 0.16 2.96 9.85
CA ALA A 16 0.92 3.48 10.98
C ALA A 16 1.46 4.89 10.67
N GLY A 17 1.53 5.77 11.67
CA GLY A 17 1.90 7.17 11.47
C GLY A 17 3.25 7.38 10.77
N THR A 18 4.22 6.50 11.04
CA THR A 18 5.55 6.49 10.39
C THR A 18 5.48 6.15 8.91
N ASP A 19 4.43 5.46 8.47
CA ASP A 19 4.29 4.95 7.11
C ASP A 19 3.41 5.84 6.23
N VAL A 20 2.71 6.83 6.79
CA VAL A 20 1.80 7.72 6.04
C VAL A 20 2.49 8.38 4.84
N LEU A 21 3.76 8.76 4.99
CA LEU A 21 4.55 9.41 3.94
C LEU A 21 5.65 8.50 3.37
N ARG A 22 5.57 7.19 3.59
CA ARG A 22 6.63 6.24 3.22
C ARG A 22 6.99 6.27 1.74
N ALA A 23 6.01 6.45 0.84
CA ALA A 23 6.29 6.58 -0.59
C ALA A 23 7.32 7.69 -0.91
N PHE A 24 7.35 8.75 -0.10
CA PHE A 24 8.24 9.90 -0.28
C PHE A 24 9.60 9.74 0.42
N THR A 25 9.87 8.60 1.06
CA THR A 25 11.21 8.28 1.57
C THR A 25 12.12 7.71 0.49
N TYR A 26 11.57 7.34 -0.67
CA TYR A 26 12.34 6.91 -1.84
C TYR A 26 12.90 8.14 -2.58
N PRO A 27 14.10 8.06 -3.18
CA PRO A 27 14.68 9.19 -3.89
C PRO A 27 13.83 9.62 -5.08
N MET A 28 13.30 10.84 -5.04
CA MET A 28 12.38 11.35 -6.07
C MET A 28 13.02 11.38 -7.46
N GLN A 29 14.32 11.65 -7.55
CA GLN A 29 15.05 11.68 -8.82
C GLN A 29 15.14 10.33 -9.53
N ASP A 30 14.92 9.21 -8.82
CA ASP A 30 14.98 7.86 -9.39
C ASP A 30 13.61 7.37 -9.89
N VAL A 31 12.54 8.14 -9.67
CA VAL A 31 11.17 7.78 -10.04
C VAL A 31 11.00 7.82 -11.55
N LYS A 32 10.56 6.70 -12.13
CA LYS A 32 10.27 6.56 -13.57
C LYS A 32 8.79 6.33 -13.88
N VAL A 33 8.08 5.71 -12.95
CA VAL A 33 6.68 5.30 -13.09
C VAL A 33 5.95 5.66 -11.79
N LEU A 34 4.73 6.20 -11.94
CA LEU A 34 3.83 6.49 -10.82
C LEU A 34 2.63 5.55 -10.89
N ILE A 35 2.42 4.76 -9.84
CA ILE A 35 1.20 3.98 -9.61
C ILE A 35 0.39 4.70 -8.54
N VAL A 36 -0.87 5.00 -8.81
CA VAL A 36 -1.77 5.74 -7.91
C VAL A 36 -2.90 4.83 -7.44
N GLY A 37 -3.01 4.64 -6.12
CA GLY A 37 -4.18 4.04 -5.48
C GLY A 37 -5.19 5.09 -5.02
N GLN A 38 -6.34 4.66 -4.50
CA GLN A 38 -7.38 5.55 -3.98
C GLN A 38 -7.08 5.98 -2.53
N ASP A 39 -6.99 5.00 -1.64
CA ASP A 39 -6.73 5.14 -0.22
C ASP A 39 -5.98 3.89 0.31
N PRO A 40 -5.38 3.95 1.52
CA PRO A 40 -4.79 2.78 2.14
C PRO A 40 -5.83 1.67 2.34
N TYR A 41 -5.40 0.40 2.32
CA TYR A 41 -6.30 -0.70 2.68
C TYR A 41 -6.98 -0.46 4.03
N PRO A 42 -8.31 -0.71 4.13
CA PRO A 42 -9.05 -0.42 5.36
C PRO A 42 -8.79 -1.44 6.47
N THR A 43 -8.25 -2.62 6.13
CA THR A 43 -7.97 -3.70 7.08
C THR A 43 -6.70 -3.40 7.88
N PRO A 44 -6.77 -3.32 9.23
CA PRO A 44 -5.57 -3.16 10.06
C PRO A 44 -4.51 -4.24 9.76
N GLY A 45 -3.25 -3.84 9.68
CA GLY A 45 -2.13 -4.71 9.35
C GLY A 45 -1.88 -4.90 7.84
N HIS A 46 -2.79 -4.47 6.97
CA HIS A 46 -2.56 -4.51 5.52
C HIS A 46 -1.76 -3.30 5.00
N PRO A 47 -2.16 -2.04 5.24
CA PRO A 47 -1.49 -0.92 4.60
C PRO A 47 -0.14 -0.63 5.24
N MET A 48 0.88 -0.46 4.39
CA MET A 48 2.27 -0.25 4.81
C MET A 48 2.89 1.06 4.28
N GLY A 49 2.07 1.99 3.80
CA GLY A 49 2.53 3.28 3.27
C GLY A 49 2.90 3.31 1.78
N LEU A 50 2.68 2.20 1.07
CA LEU A 50 2.85 2.07 -0.38
C LEU A 50 1.52 1.56 -0.98
N SER A 51 1.03 2.18 -2.06
CA SER A 51 -0.24 1.79 -2.67
C SER A 51 -0.21 0.32 -3.11
N PHE A 52 -1.29 -0.40 -2.81
CA PHE A 52 -1.48 -1.82 -3.11
C PHE A 52 -0.58 -2.83 -2.40
N SER A 53 0.56 -2.42 -1.84
CA SER A 53 1.53 -3.33 -1.22
C SER A 53 1.13 -3.72 0.22
N VAL A 54 1.54 -4.91 0.65
CA VAL A 54 1.37 -5.43 2.01
C VAL A 54 2.69 -5.93 2.59
N GLN A 55 2.72 -6.22 3.89
CA GLN A 55 3.91 -6.81 4.50
C GLN A 55 4.02 -8.31 4.14
N PRO A 56 5.23 -8.89 4.04
CA PRO A 56 5.38 -10.33 3.88
C PRO A 56 4.62 -11.12 4.95
N GLY A 57 3.92 -12.18 4.53
CA GLY A 57 3.06 -12.99 5.40
C GLY A 57 1.63 -12.46 5.54
N VAL A 58 1.32 -11.25 5.05
CA VAL A 58 -0.06 -10.77 4.92
C VAL A 58 -0.68 -11.38 3.67
N ARG A 59 -1.89 -11.94 3.80
CA ARG A 59 -2.64 -12.44 2.64
C ARG A 59 -2.97 -11.27 1.71
N PRO A 60 -2.59 -11.32 0.42
CA PRO A 60 -2.88 -10.24 -0.53
C PRO A 60 -4.38 -9.89 -0.59
N PRO A 61 -4.74 -8.60 -0.55
CA PRO A 61 -6.09 -8.15 -0.80
C PRO A 61 -6.52 -8.44 -2.24
N ARG A 62 -7.84 -8.51 -2.49
CA ARG A 62 -8.38 -8.84 -3.81
C ARG A 62 -7.87 -7.92 -4.94
N SER A 63 -7.66 -6.64 -4.66
CA SER A 63 -7.08 -5.71 -5.62
C SER A 63 -5.65 -6.08 -6.01
N LEU A 64 -4.82 -6.49 -5.05
CA LEU A 64 -3.44 -6.93 -5.32
C LEU A 64 -3.42 -8.28 -6.03
N GLU A 65 -4.30 -9.21 -5.65
CA GLU A 65 -4.52 -10.47 -6.38
C GLU A 65 -4.83 -10.21 -7.86
N ASN A 66 -5.71 -9.25 -8.15
CA ASN A 66 -6.07 -8.87 -9.51
C ASN A 66 -4.87 -8.25 -10.25
N ILE A 67 -4.08 -7.38 -9.60
CA ILE A 67 -2.85 -6.82 -10.18
C ILE A 67 -1.87 -7.94 -10.53
N PHE A 68 -1.71 -8.96 -9.68
CA PHE A 68 -0.87 -10.12 -9.99
C PHE A 68 -1.39 -10.93 -11.16
N THR A 69 -2.71 -11.15 -11.25
CA THR A 69 -3.31 -11.83 -12.40
C THR A 69 -3.03 -11.07 -13.69
N GLU A 70 -3.22 -9.75 -13.69
CA GLU A 70 -2.94 -8.93 -14.88
C GLU A 70 -1.46 -8.95 -15.24
N MET A 71 -0.57 -8.80 -14.26
CA MET A 71 0.88 -8.83 -14.50
C MET A 71 1.35 -10.16 -15.10
N VAL A 72 0.80 -11.29 -14.64
CA VAL A 72 1.10 -12.62 -15.20
C VAL A 72 0.58 -12.74 -16.63
N ASN A 73 -0.64 -12.26 -16.89
CA ASN A 73 -1.25 -12.31 -18.23
C ASN A 73 -0.52 -11.42 -19.24
N ASP A 74 -0.14 -10.20 -18.84
CA ASP A 74 0.50 -9.20 -19.69
C ASP A 74 1.97 -9.54 -19.96
N LEU A 75 2.71 -9.92 -18.91
CA LEU A 75 4.18 -10.07 -18.99
C LEU A 75 4.64 -11.53 -19.08
N GLY A 76 3.76 -12.51 -18.84
CA GLY A 76 4.13 -13.93 -18.82
C GLY A 76 5.07 -14.33 -17.68
N VAL A 77 5.18 -13.50 -16.64
CA VAL A 77 6.08 -13.72 -15.49
C VAL A 77 5.46 -14.68 -14.47
N ALA A 78 6.29 -15.26 -13.61
CA ALA A 78 5.82 -16.08 -12.50
C ALA A 78 4.99 -15.24 -11.52
N ARG A 79 3.90 -15.83 -11.00
CA ARG A 79 3.06 -15.17 -10.00
C ARG A 79 3.86 -14.91 -8.71
N PRO A 80 3.83 -13.69 -8.15
CA PRO A 80 4.49 -13.40 -6.88
C PRO A 80 3.97 -14.25 -5.73
N THR A 81 4.86 -14.59 -4.78
CA THR A 81 4.54 -15.36 -3.56
C THR A 81 4.25 -14.48 -2.34
N SER A 82 4.50 -13.17 -2.46
CA SER A 82 4.16 -12.12 -1.50
C SER A 82 3.82 -10.85 -2.28
N GLY A 83 3.24 -9.85 -1.63
CA GLY A 83 2.85 -8.58 -2.24
C GLY A 83 3.02 -7.42 -1.30
#